data_AF-A0A8W8JQR3-F1
#
_entry.id   AF-A0A8W8JQR3-F1
#
_cell.length_a   1.000
_cell.length_b   1.000
_cell.length_c   1.000
_cell.angle_alpha   90.00
_cell.angle_beta   90.00
_cell.angle_gamma   90.00
#
_symmetry.space_group_name_H-M   'P 1'
#
loop_
_entity.id
_entity.type
_entity.pdbx_description
1 polymer ?
#
loop_
_entity_poly.entity_id
_entity_poly.type
_entity_poly.pdbx_seq_one_letter_code
_entity_poly.pdbx_strand_id
1 'polypeptide(L)' 'EEANICLDGGDMMQSMCIRNGCTNPTIESPGWDNEYCSNECVVNHCRDVFTAWVSSRQGSNQFTVK' A
#
# COMPACT_ATOMS: atom_id res chain seq x y z
N GLU A 1 1.36 -27.04 15.29
CA GLU A 1 2.03 -25.83 14.72
C GLU A 1 1.04 -25.30 13.71
N GLU A 2 0.11 -24.51 14.22
CA GLU A 2 -1.23 -24.38 13.63
C GLU A 2 -1.24 -23.19 12.65
N ALA A 3 -1.09 -23.45 11.36
CA ALA A 3 -1.44 -22.50 10.31
C ALA A 3 -2.26 -23.20 9.22
N ASN A 4 -3.34 -23.87 9.63
CA ASN A 4 -4.33 -24.43 8.72
C ASN A 4 -5.61 -23.61 8.83
N ILE A 5 -5.67 -22.51 8.07
CA ILE A 5 -6.89 -21.72 7.89
C ILE A 5 -7.60 -22.29 6.67
N CYS A 6 -8.86 -22.68 6.88
CA CYS A 6 -9.72 -23.40 5.95
C CYS A 6 -9.86 -22.66 4.61
N LEU A 7 -9.44 -23.30 3.52
CA LEU A 7 -9.61 -22.86 2.15
C LEU A 7 -11.00 -23.31 1.64
N ASP A 8 -11.93 -22.39 1.47
CA ASP A 8 -13.12 -22.60 0.63
C ASP A 8 -12.98 -21.73 -0.64
N GLY A 9 -12.56 -22.39 -1.73
CA GLY A 9 -12.92 -22.02 -3.10
C GLY A 9 -12.49 -20.65 -3.65
N GLY A 10 -11.26 -20.57 -4.16
CA GLY A 10 -10.90 -19.64 -5.24
C GLY A 10 -9.71 -18.72 -4.91
N ASP A 11 -8.52 -19.10 -5.39
CA ASP A 11 -7.35 -18.24 -5.62
C ASP A 11 -7.14 -17.05 -4.64
N MET A 12 -6.74 -17.31 -3.40
CA MET A 12 -6.20 -16.25 -2.54
C MET A 12 -4.97 -16.75 -1.81
N MET A 13 -3.82 -16.62 -2.47
CA MET A 13 -2.56 -16.45 -1.76
C MET A 13 -2.70 -15.12 -0.99
N GLN A 14 -3.13 -15.18 0.27
CA GLN A 14 -3.32 -14.00 1.12
C GLN A 14 -2.05 -13.17 1.10
N SER A 15 -2.10 -12.08 0.33
CA SER A 15 -0.97 -11.19 0.17
C SER A 15 -0.82 -10.37 1.44
N MET A 16 0.41 -10.00 1.77
CA MET A 16 0.65 -9.12 2.92
C MET A 16 0.41 -7.68 2.50
N CYS A 17 -0.02 -6.85 3.45
CA CYS A 17 -0.20 -5.43 3.19
C CYS A 17 1.09 -4.82 2.63
N ILE A 18 0.97 -4.10 1.51
CA ILE A 18 2.13 -3.51 0.83
C ILE A 18 2.83 -2.42 1.64
N ARG A 19 2.19 -1.94 2.71
CA ARG A 19 2.75 -0.90 3.58
C ARG A 19 3.97 -1.45 4.32
N ASN A 20 5.11 -0.79 4.13
CA ASN A 20 6.33 -1.09 4.87
C ASN A 20 6.10 -1.12 6.38
N GLY A 21 6.49 -2.23 7.02
CA GLY A 21 6.32 -2.45 8.45
C GLY A 21 4.95 -2.96 8.89
N CYS A 22 4.03 -3.24 7.96
CA CYS A 22 2.77 -3.92 8.26
C CYS A 22 2.88 -5.42 7.91
N THR A 23 2.51 -6.29 8.85
CA THR A 23 2.50 -7.76 8.66
C THR A 23 1.10 -8.34 8.60
N ASN A 24 0.08 -7.47 8.54
CA ASN A 24 -1.31 -7.91 8.48
C ASN A 24 -1.65 -8.41 7.07
N PRO A 25 -2.49 -9.46 6.96
CA PRO A 25 -2.98 -9.92 5.66
C PRO A 25 -3.85 -8.84 5.01
N THR A 26 -3.83 -8.79 3.68
CA THR A 26 -4.68 -7.87 2.93
C THR A 26 -6.15 -8.28 3.03
N ILE A 27 -7.02 -7.30 2.90
CA ILE A 27 -8.47 -7.50 2.94
C ILE A 27 -9.10 -7.16 1.60
N GLU A 28 -10.21 -7.83 1.30
CA GLU A 28 -11.01 -7.49 0.14
C GLU A 28 -11.73 -6.15 0.32
N SER A 29 -11.57 -5.27 -0.65
CA SER A 29 -12.24 -3.96 -0.65
C SER A 29 -12.51 -3.48 -2.07
N PRO A 30 -13.66 -2.88 -2.35
CA PRO A 30 -13.94 -2.30 -3.66
C PRO A 30 -13.08 -1.06 -3.97
N GLY A 31 -12.40 -0.49 -2.97
CA GLY A 31 -11.60 0.72 -3.11
C GLY A 31 -10.13 0.50 -3.44
N TRP A 32 -9.64 -0.73 -3.34
CA TRP A 32 -8.24 -1.10 -3.58
C TRP A 32 -8.15 -2.60 -3.88
N ASP A 33 -7.24 -3.01 -4.77
CA ASP A 33 -7.15 -4.37 -5.31
C ASP A 33 -6.51 -5.36 -4.32
N ASN A 34 -7.08 -5.47 -3.12
CA ASN A 34 -6.60 -6.36 -2.05
C ASN A 34 -5.13 -6.09 -1.67
N GLU A 35 -4.69 -4.84 -1.72
CA GLU A 35 -3.29 -4.44 -1.45
C GLU A 35 -3.05 -4.02 0.01
N TYR A 36 -4.13 -3.68 0.73
CA TYR A 36 -4.05 -3.10 2.08
C TYR A 36 -4.91 -3.89 3.06
N CYS A 37 -4.45 -3.91 4.32
CA CYS A 37 -5.19 -4.52 5.43
C CYS A 37 -6.24 -3.57 6.05
N SER A 38 -6.15 -2.26 5.78
CA SER A 38 -7.05 -1.26 6.34
C SER A 38 -6.99 0.06 5.57
N ASN A 39 -8.04 0.88 5.71
CA ASN A 39 -8.07 2.26 5.19
C ASN A 39 -6.92 3.11 5.74
N GLU A 40 -6.51 2.90 7.00
CA GLU A 40 -5.38 3.62 7.58
C GLU A 40 -4.08 3.32 6.84
N CYS A 41 -3.87 2.06 6.43
CA CYS A 41 -2.69 1.69 5.64
C CYS A 41 -2.70 2.32 4.25
N VAL A 42 -3.87 2.43 3.61
CA VAL A 42 -4.04 3.15 2.34
C VAL A 42 -3.62 4.62 2.50
N VAL A 43 -4.24 5.33 3.45
CA VAL A 43 -4.04 6.78 3.64
C VAL A 43 -2.58 7.11 3.95
N ASN A 44 -1.96 6.34 4.84
CA ASN A 44 -0.54 6.53 5.15
C ASN A 44 0.36 6.26 3.95
N HIS A 45 0.12 5.19 3.20
CA HIS A 45 0.90 4.89 2.00
C HIS A 45 0.79 6.03 0.97
N CYS A 46 -0.43 6.50 0.69
CA CYS A 46 -0.65 7.65 -0.20
C CYS A 46 0.11 8.89 0.27
N ARG A 47 0.13 9.16 1.58
CA ARG A 47 0.88 10.28 2.16
C ARG A 47 2.38 10.13 1.96
N ASP A 48 2.94 8.95 2.19
CA ASP A 48 4.37 8.67 2.03
C ASP A 48 4.81 8.83 0.56
N VAL A 49 4.07 8.22 -0.37
CA VAL A 49 4.32 8.34 -1.82
C VAL A 49 4.24 9.79 -2.28
N PHE A 50 3.20 10.52 -1.84
CA PHE A 50 3.04 11.92 -2.18
C PHE A 50 4.20 12.78 -1.61
N THR A 51 4.59 12.56 -0.36
CA THR A 51 5.68 13.30 0.29
C THR A 51 7.02 13.05 -0.40
N ALA A 52 7.30 11.79 -0.77
CA ALA A 52 8.49 11.43 -1.53
C ALA A 52 8.52 12.12 -2.91
N TRP A 53 7.38 12.14 -3.60
CA TRP A 53 7.23 12.83 -4.88
C TRP A 53 7.42 14.35 -4.75
N VAL A 54 6.82 14.99 -3.75
CA VAL A 54 6.99 16.42 -3.49
C VAL A 54 8.47 16.74 -3.23
N SER A 55 9.13 15.95 -2.39
CA SER A 55 10.54 16.13 -2.04
C SER A 55 11.46 16.00 -3.25
N SER A 56 11.17 15.05 -4.14
CA SER A 56 11.89 14.89 -5.41
C SER A 56 11.76 16.12 -6.32
N ARG A 57 10.61 16.79 -6.34
CA ARG A 57 10.38 18.00 -7.16
C ARG A 57 10.96 19.28 -6.58
N GLN A 58 11.11 19.39 -5.26
CA GLN A 58 11.72 20.57 -4.65
C GLN A 58 13.19 20.75 -5.09
N GLY A 59 13.89 19.65 -5.45
CA GLY A 59 15.23 19.71 -6.04
C GLY A 59 15.28 20.04 -7.54
N SER A 60 14.14 20.16 -8.23
CA SER A 60 14.07 20.32 -9.70
C SER A 60 13.54 21.70 -10.17
N ASN A 61 13.40 22.69 -9.29
CA ASN A 61 13.04 24.05 -9.67
C ASN A 61 14.25 24.83 -10.24
N GLN A 62 14.82 24.35 -11.35
CA GLN A 62 15.58 25.19 -12.28
C GLN A 62 14.69 25.56 -13.47
N PHE A 63 13.61 26.28 -13.22
CA PHE A 63 12.92 27.01 -14.27
C PHE A 63 13.56 28.40 -14.37
N THR A 64 14.64 28.51 -15.15
CA THR A 64 15.09 29.80 -15.67
C THR A 64 14.04 30.27 -16.66
N VAL A 65 13.08 31.07 -16.18
CA VAL A 65 12.24 31.90 -17.04
C VAL A 65 13.15 32.91 -17.74
N LYS A 66 13.31 32.75 -19.05
CA LYS A 66 13.93 33.75 -19.94
C LYS A 66 12.95 34.86 -20.25
#